data_AF-A0A7S2VVK3-F1
#
_entry.id   AF-A0A7S2VVK3-F1
#
_cell.length_a   1.000
_cell.length_b   1.000
_cell.length_c   1.000
_cell.angle_alpha   90.00
_cell.angle_beta   90.00
_cell.angle_gamma   90.00
#
_symmetry.space_group_name_H-M   'P 1'
#
loop_
_entity.id
_entity.type
_entity.pdbx_description
1 polymer ?
#
loop_
_entity_poly.entity_id
_entity_poly.type
_entity_poly.pdbx_seq_one_letter_code
_entity_poly.pdbx_strand_id
1 'polypeptide(L)'
;RPVLSLFIERPIWNPLHYVKAFLLFLCTNKTPVLSLTMKFPLSLLLCSAGLNMSSSKHPAQKKTPRVRLSGSNTGKCAVSGACFSSLDYGRHEECTFTVSEGGVLEVISFDTEVFWEGGLTDYLAVGGEDYFGASGPQHVAVSTGDEITWSSDGFDDNNAGFEICIGDPCVASSVSSDDGSDGYYYCVNRGQVDGIAGSCTCTCPSGSGIGGPNCASCA
;
A
#
# COMPACT_ATOMS: atom_id res chain seq x y z
N ARG A 1 -33.86 -18.04 40.77
CA ARG A 1 -34.04 -16.58 40.61
C ARG A 1 -32.67 -15.93 40.61
N PRO A 2 -32.19 -15.41 39.48
CA PRO A 2 -31.33 -14.25 39.47
C PRO A 2 -32.08 -13.07 38.84
N VAL A 3 -31.80 -11.89 39.41
CA VAL A 3 -32.40 -10.59 39.08
C VAL A 3 -31.51 -9.96 38.01
N LEU A 4 -32.10 -9.60 36.86
CA LEU A 4 -31.40 -8.85 35.82
C LEU A 4 -31.75 -7.36 35.99
N SER A 5 -30.79 -6.56 36.44
CA SER A 5 -30.90 -5.09 36.44
C SER A 5 -30.74 -4.58 35.01
N LEU A 6 -31.77 -3.91 34.49
CA LEU A 6 -31.76 -3.25 33.19
C LEU A 6 -31.45 -1.76 33.40
N PHE A 7 -30.26 -1.31 32.97
CA PHE A 7 -29.98 0.12 32.83
C PHE A 7 -30.58 0.62 31.51
N ILE A 8 -31.54 1.54 31.60
CA ILE A 8 -32.12 2.25 30.45
C ILE A 8 -31.53 3.66 30.45
N GLU A 9 -30.57 3.93 29.58
CA GLU A 9 -30.24 5.31 29.21
C GLU A 9 -31.07 5.72 27.99
N ARG A 10 -31.79 6.84 28.12
CA ARG A 10 -32.71 7.37 27.11
C ARG A 10 -31.90 8.15 26.05
N PRO A 11 -32.00 7.82 24.75
CA PRO A 11 -31.48 8.70 23.72
C PRO A 11 -32.46 9.83 23.39
N ILE A 12 -31.90 11.03 23.34
CA ILE A 12 -32.52 12.30 22.95
C ILE A 12 -32.96 12.23 21.48
N TRP A 13 -34.17 12.73 21.20
CA TRP A 13 -34.84 12.69 19.91
C TRP A 13 -34.29 13.74 18.93
N ASN A 14 -33.98 13.33 17.69
CA ASN A 14 -34.01 14.23 16.53
C ASN A 14 -34.38 13.44 15.25
N PRO A 15 -35.26 13.93 14.34
CA PRO A 15 -35.93 13.09 13.35
C PRO A 15 -35.34 13.25 11.94
N LEU A 16 -34.65 12.23 11.43
CA LEU A 16 -34.54 11.96 9.98
C LEU A 16 -34.05 10.53 9.75
N HIS A 17 -34.93 9.72 9.18
CA HIS A 17 -34.78 8.39 8.57
C HIS A 17 -33.36 7.75 8.56
N TYR A 18 -33.17 6.64 9.28
CA TYR A 18 -33.03 5.29 8.67
C TYR A 18 -32.97 4.19 9.75
N VAL A 19 -33.50 3.03 9.37
CA VAL A 19 -33.79 1.84 10.18
C VAL A 19 -32.59 1.34 11.01
N LYS A 20 -32.70 1.37 12.34
CA LYS A 20 -31.77 0.68 13.24
C LYS A 20 -32.19 -0.79 13.37
N ALA A 21 -31.46 -1.69 12.72
CA ALA A 21 -31.56 -3.12 12.95
C ALA A 21 -31.01 -3.44 14.36
N PHE A 22 -31.85 -3.95 15.25
CA PHE A 22 -31.42 -4.53 16.52
C PHE A 22 -30.98 -5.98 16.27
N LEU A 23 -29.67 -6.24 16.30
CA LEU A 23 -29.12 -7.59 16.37
C LEU A 23 -29.07 -8.00 17.85
N LEU A 24 -30.12 -8.68 18.32
CA LEU A 24 -30.06 -9.44 19.57
C LEU A 24 -29.37 -10.78 19.26
N PHE A 25 -28.10 -10.92 19.63
CA PHE A 25 -27.45 -12.23 19.65
C PHE A 25 -27.86 -12.97 20.93
N LEU A 26 -28.92 -13.78 20.83
CA LEU A 26 -29.09 -14.91 21.73
C LEU A 26 -28.32 -16.08 21.15
N CYS A 27 -27.14 -16.35 21.70
CA CYS A 27 -26.44 -17.62 21.48
C CYS A 27 -27.27 -18.74 22.11
N THR A 28 -28.15 -19.35 21.31
CA THR A 28 -28.64 -20.70 21.58
C THR A 28 -28.33 -21.57 20.38
N ASN A 29 -27.59 -22.64 20.66
CA ASN A 29 -27.15 -23.65 19.72
C ASN A 29 -28.37 -24.35 19.08
N LYS A 30 -28.84 -23.85 17.93
CA LYS A 30 -29.61 -24.54 16.87
C LYS A 30 -30.05 -23.52 15.82
N THR A 31 -29.85 -23.89 14.56
CA THR A 31 -30.20 -23.12 13.36
C THR A 31 -31.68 -22.73 13.31
N PRO A 32 -32.03 -21.48 12.94
CA PRO A 32 -33.33 -21.18 12.40
C PRO A 32 -33.23 -20.81 10.92
N VAL A 33 -33.94 -21.58 10.09
CA VAL A 33 -34.26 -21.23 8.70
C VAL A 33 -35.48 -20.31 8.74
N LEU A 34 -35.34 -19.06 8.31
CA LEU A 34 -36.45 -18.12 8.17
C LEU A 34 -36.95 -18.17 6.71
N SER A 35 -38.13 -18.75 6.50
CA SER A 35 -38.82 -18.78 5.21
C SER A 35 -39.67 -17.52 5.04
N LEU A 36 -39.27 -16.63 4.12
CA LEU A 36 -40.06 -15.47 3.70
C LEU A 36 -40.55 -15.76 2.27
N THR A 37 -41.85 -16.06 2.11
CA THR A 37 -42.46 -16.31 0.79
C THR A 37 -42.95 -14.99 0.18
N MET A 38 -42.17 -14.42 -0.73
CA MET A 38 -42.65 -13.39 -1.66
C MET A 38 -43.09 -14.05 -2.98
N LYS A 39 -44.37 -13.91 -3.32
CA LYS A 39 -44.94 -14.36 -4.60
C LYS A 39 -44.53 -13.38 -5.72
N PHE A 40 -43.82 -13.88 -6.73
CA PHE A 40 -43.70 -13.22 -8.04
C PHE A 40 -44.26 -14.16 -9.12
N PRO A 41 -44.88 -13.63 -10.20
CA PRO A 41 -45.51 -14.46 -11.22
C PRO A 41 -44.46 -15.17 -12.07
N LEU A 42 -44.83 -16.40 -12.40
CA LEU A 42 -44.08 -17.36 -13.20
C LEU A 42 -43.97 -16.87 -14.65
N SER A 43 -42.77 -16.47 -15.08
CA SER A 43 -42.39 -16.50 -16.49
C SER A 43 -41.02 -17.17 -16.64
N LEU A 44 -41.12 -18.34 -17.24
CA LEU A 44 -40.11 -19.21 -17.82
C LEU A 44 -38.92 -18.43 -18.43
N LEU A 45 -37.69 -18.72 -17.98
CA LEU A 45 -36.52 -18.83 -18.86
C LEU A 45 -35.46 -19.70 -18.17
N LEU A 46 -35.25 -20.90 -18.71
CA LEU A 46 -34.09 -21.72 -18.44
C LEU A 46 -32.87 -21.01 -19.03
N CYS A 47 -31.89 -20.68 -18.20
CA CYS A 47 -30.50 -20.69 -18.62
C CYS A 47 -29.65 -20.96 -17.38
N SER A 48 -29.00 -22.11 -17.34
CA SER A 48 -27.89 -22.39 -16.44
C SER A 48 -26.76 -21.42 -16.77
N ALA A 49 -26.80 -20.24 -16.17
CA ALA A 49 -25.62 -19.40 -16.04
C ALA A 49 -24.71 -20.10 -15.04
N GLY A 50 -23.82 -20.95 -15.55
CA GLY A 50 -22.59 -21.23 -14.84
C GLY A 50 -21.98 -19.88 -14.49
N LEU A 51 -21.87 -19.60 -13.19
CA LEU A 51 -21.13 -18.44 -12.72
C LEU A 51 -19.68 -18.68 -13.13
N ASN A 52 -19.35 -18.20 -14.32
CA ASN A 52 -17.98 -17.99 -14.74
C ASN A 52 -17.47 -16.90 -13.79
N MET A 53 -16.79 -17.30 -12.71
CA MET A 53 -15.91 -16.40 -11.97
C MET A 53 -14.78 -16.03 -12.93
N SER A 54 -15.08 -15.10 -13.83
CA SER A 54 -14.06 -14.40 -14.58
C SER A 54 -13.25 -13.65 -13.54
N SER A 55 -12.02 -14.12 -13.34
CA SER A 55 -10.98 -13.39 -12.60
C SER A 55 -11.05 -11.93 -13.05
N SER A 56 -11.49 -11.06 -12.14
CA SER A 56 -11.52 -9.62 -12.34
C SER A 56 -10.06 -9.18 -12.36
N LYS A 57 -9.44 -9.28 -13.54
CA LYS A 57 -8.16 -8.61 -13.79
C LYS A 57 -8.39 -7.14 -13.46
N HIS A 58 -7.76 -6.71 -12.37
CA HIS A 58 -7.81 -5.33 -11.95
C HIS A 58 -7.32 -4.46 -13.12
N PRO A 59 -8.01 -3.35 -13.43
CA PRO A 59 -7.58 -2.47 -14.51
C PRO A 59 -6.14 -2.04 -14.24
N ALA A 60 -5.29 -2.11 -15.26
CA ALA A 60 -3.90 -1.72 -15.17
C ALA A 60 -3.78 -0.33 -14.52
N GLN A 61 -3.03 -0.26 -13.41
CA GLN A 61 -2.71 0.99 -12.72
C GLN A 61 -2.18 2.00 -13.74
N LYS A 62 -2.90 3.10 -13.92
CA LYS A 62 -2.44 4.20 -14.76
C LYS A 62 -1.17 4.74 -14.11
N LYS A 63 -0.04 4.78 -14.82
CA LYS A 63 1.22 5.39 -14.34
C LYS A 63 1.04 6.90 -14.16
N THR A 64 0.36 7.30 -13.10
CA THR A 64 0.18 8.70 -12.72
C THR A 64 1.29 9.13 -11.78
N PRO A 65 1.83 10.35 -11.96
CA PRO A 65 2.68 10.98 -10.98
C PRO A 65 2.05 11.00 -9.60
N ARG A 66 2.74 10.38 -8.62
CA ARG A 66 2.35 10.44 -7.20
C ARG A 66 3.01 11.58 -6.44
N VAL A 67 3.92 12.32 -7.09
CA VAL A 67 4.51 13.56 -6.59
C VAL A 67 4.47 14.67 -7.62
N ARG A 68 4.61 15.91 -7.15
CA ARG A 68 4.87 17.10 -7.95
C ARG A 68 6.24 17.65 -7.59
N LEU A 69 7.05 17.92 -8.60
CA LEU A 69 8.39 18.50 -8.42
C LEU A 69 8.32 20.02 -8.40
N SER A 70 9.03 20.62 -7.44
CA SER A 70 9.31 22.05 -7.36
C SER A 70 10.72 22.28 -6.80
N GLY A 71 11.22 23.52 -6.83
CA GLY A 71 12.54 23.87 -6.30
C GLY A 71 13.13 25.11 -6.97
N SER A 72 14.16 25.67 -6.37
CA SER A 72 14.91 26.83 -6.86
C SER A 72 16.00 26.40 -7.87
N ASN A 73 16.68 25.30 -7.56
CA ASN A 73 17.68 24.64 -8.41
C ASN A 73 17.37 23.13 -8.46
N THR A 74 16.37 22.75 -9.25
CA THR A 74 15.93 21.35 -9.30
C THR A 74 16.95 20.39 -9.91
N GLY A 75 18.06 20.88 -10.48
CA GLY A 75 19.13 20.04 -11.00
C GLY A 75 18.63 18.87 -11.86
N LYS A 76 19.02 17.65 -11.47
CA LYS A 76 18.61 16.38 -12.09
C LYS A 76 17.41 15.72 -11.42
N CYS A 77 16.74 16.40 -10.48
CA CYS A 77 15.50 15.90 -9.90
C CYS A 77 14.47 15.64 -11.01
N ALA A 78 13.86 14.45 -10.98
CA ALA A 78 12.93 14.01 -11.99
C ALA A 78 11.76 13.24 -11.38
N VAL A 79 10.65 13.19 -12.11
CA VAL A 79 9.45 12.42 -11.76
C VAL A 79 9.08 11.55 -12.96
N SER A 80 8.94 10.24 -12.73
CA SER A 80 8.62 9.24 -13.75
C SER A 80 7.58 8.25 -13.23
N GLY A 81 6.33 8.39 -13.69
CA GLY A 81 5.22 7.63 -13.14
C GLY A 81 5.12 7.84 -11.63
N ALA A 82 4.99 6.76 -10.85
CA ALA A 82 4.91 6.85 -9.40
C ALA A 82 6.26 7.11 -8.69
N CYS A 83 7.35 7.23 -9.46
CA CYS A 83 8.70 7.33 -8.94
C CYS A 83 9.28 8.74 -9.09
N PHE A 84 10.22 9.07 -8.22
CA PHE A 84 10.98 10.29 -8.20
C PHE A 84 12.44 9.98 -7.90
N SER A 85 13.32 10.85 -8.38
CA SER A 85 14.75 10.55 -8.40
C SER A 85 15.59 11.81 -8.48
N SER A 86 16.85 11.72 -8.08
CA SER A 86 17.93 12.54 -8.65
C SER A 86 19.10 11.62 -8.99
N LEU A 87 19.14 11.13 -10.22
CA LEU A 87 20.17 10.20 -10.70
C LEU A 87 21.37 10.97 -11.24
N ASP A 88 22.57 10.49 -10.91
CA ASP A 88 23.85 11.14 -11.20
C ASP A 88 23.86 12.61 -10.72
N TYR A 89 23.24 12.92 -9.58
CA TYR A 89 22.91 14.29 -9.15
C TYR A 89 24.10 15.26 -9.22
N GLY A 90 23.79 16.54 -9.46
CA GLY A 90 24.79 17.61 -9.49
C GLY A 90 25.03 18.26 -8.13
N ARG A 91 25.91 19.27 -8.12
CA ARG A 91 26.14 20.13 -6.97
C ARG A 91 24.98 21.10 -6.73
N HIS A 92 24.75 21.45 -5.47
CA HIS A 92 23.80 22.47 -5.02
C HIS A 92 22.36 22.25 -5.52
N GLU A 93 21.96 20.99 -5.72
CA GLU A 93 20.58 20.68 -6.04
C GLU A 93 19.71 20.99 -4.83
N GLU A 94 18.57 21.61 -5.09
CA GLU A 94 17.57 21.94 -4.08
C GLU A 94 16.19 21.72 -4.71
N CYS A 95 15.57 20.61 -4.36
CA CYS A 95 14.26 20.25 -4.91
C CYS A 95 13.33 19.65 -3.86
N THR A 96 12.04 19.81 -4.11
CA THR A 96 10.94 19.35 -3.26
C THR A 96 9.99 18.52 -4.11
N PHE A 97 9.69 17.31 -3.64
CA PHE A 97 8.66 16.44 -4.18
C PHE A 97 7.45 16.50 -3.23
N THR A 98 6.42 17.23 -3.63
CA THR A 98 5.16 17.28 -2.87
C THR A 98 4.30 16.08 -3.22
N VAL A 99 3.97 15.25 -2.23
CA VAL A 99 3.16 14.05 -2.39
C VAL A 99 1.75 14.41 -2.82
N SER A 100 1.34 13.93 -4.00
CA SER A 100 0.00 14.11 -4.55
C SER A 100 -0.94 12.97 -4.18
N GLU A 101 -0.39 11.77 -4.00
CA GLU A 101 -1.12 10.57 -3.59
C GLU A 101 -0.23 9.77 -2.62
N GLY A 102 -0.76 9.49 -1.42
CA GLY A 102 -0.01 8.79 -0.37
C GLY A 102 0.31 7.33 -0.69
N GLY A 103 1.07 6.71 0.20
CA GLY A 103 1.52 5.33 0.09
C GLY A 103 2.71 5.04 1.01
N VAL A 104 3.47 4.00 0.68
CA VAL A 104 4.79 3.73 1.26
C VAL A 104 5.87 4.00 0.21
N LEU A 105 7.06 4.39 0.68
CA LEU A 105 8.25 4.57 -0.13
C LEU A 105 8.92 3.21 -0.40
N GLU A 106 9.14 2.90 -1.67
CA GLU A 106 9.93 1.78 -2.15
C GLU A 106 11.24 2.31 -2.73
N VAL A 107 12.37 2.00 -2.09
CA VAL A 107 13.69 2.47 -2.51
C VAL A 107 14.24 1.51 -3.57
N ILE A 108 14.33 1.98 -4.80
CA ILE A 108 14.89 1.21 -5.93
C ILE A 108 16.41 1.29 -5.89
N SER A 109 16.95 2.49 -5.67
CA SER A 109 18.37 2.73 -5.46
C SER A 109 18.55 3.94 -4.53
N PHE A 110 19.60 3.90 -3.73
CA PHE A 110 20.00 5.01 -2.86
C PHE A 110 21.51 4.95 -2.66
N ASP A 111 22.21 5.86 -3.32
CA ASP A 111 23.65 6.04 -3.25
C ASP A 111 23.92 7.54 -3.26
N THR A 112 24.15 8.10 -2.08
CA THR A 112 24.38 9.53 -1.84
C THR A 112 25.60 9.70 -0.96
N GLU A 113 26.13 10.92 -0.85
CA GLU A 113 27.27 11.20 0.01
C GLU A 113 27.03 10.70 1.45
N VAL A 114 28.07 10.16 2.08
CA VAL A 114 28.04 9.77 3.50
C VAL A 114 28.55 10.91 4.37
N PHE A 115 27.94 11.09 5.54
CA PHE A 115 28.45 12.05 6.52
C PHE A 115 29.86 11.68 6.98
N TRP A 116 30.80 12.61 6.77
CA TRP A 116 32.11 12.59 7.41
C TRP A 116 32.13 13.63 8.54
N GLU A 117 32.79 13.29 9.65
CA GLU A 117 32.83 14.14 10.84
C GLU A 117 33.41 15.53 10.51
N GLY A 118 32.53 16.55 10.51
CA GLY A 118 32.87 17.95 10.20
C GLY A 118 32.48 18.42 8.79
N GLY A 119 31.86 17.57 7.98
CA GLY A 119 31.38 17.88 6.63
C GLY A 119 29.93 18.36 6.57
N LEU A 120 29.60 18.96 5.42
CA LEU A 120 28.23 18.98 4.92
C LEU A 120 27.95 17.59 4.31
N THR A 121 26.68 17.24 4.14
CA THR A 121 26.29 15.94 3.58
C THR A 121 25.09 16.14 2.71
N ASP A 122 25.10 15.52 1.53
CA ASP A 122 23.92 15.40 0.71
C ASP A 122 22.83 14.61 1.44
N TYR A 123 21.60 15.11 1.47
CA TYR A 123 20.53 14.44 2.20
C TYR A 123 19.17 14.55 1.51
N LEU A 124 18.41 13.47 1.65
CA LEU A 124 16.99 13.40 1.36
C LEU A 124 16.23 13.46 2.70
N ALA A 125 15.38 14.45 2.91
CA ALA A 125 14.54 14.53 4.11
C ALA A 125 13.14 14.00 3.84
N VAL A 126 12.65 13.12 4.73
CA VAL A 126 11.28 12.59 4.73
C VAL A 126 10.74 12.61 6.14
N GLY A 127 9.62 13.32 6.38
CA GLY A 127 8.96 13.32 7.70
C GLY A 127 9.81 13.87 8.85
N GLY A 128 10.83 14.68 8.56
CA GLY A 128 11.76 15.25 9.54
C GLY A 128 12.99 14.39 9.83
N GLU A 129 13.14 13.24 9.17
CA GLU A 129 14.35 12.40 9.21
C GLU A 129 15.16 12.61 7.93
N ASP A 130 16.49 12.70 8.08
CA ASP A 130 17.43 12.86 6.98
C ASP A 130 18.08 11.52 6.61
N TYR A 131 18.08 11.23 5.31
CA TYR A 131 18.63 10.01 4.72
C TYR A 131 19.81 10.35 3.81
N PHE A 132 20.90 9.60 3.95
CA PHE A 132 22.15 9.80 3.23
C PHE A 132 22.95 8.48 3.14
N GLY A 133 24.05 8.46 2.40
CA GLY A 133 24.81 7.25 2.14
C GLY A 133 24.02 6.23 1.32
N ALA A 134 24.02 4.98 1.81
CA ALA A 134 23.34 3.83 1.20
C ALA A 134 22.02 3.45 1.89
N SER A 135 21.57 4.24 2.88
CA SER A 135 20.41 3.93 3.71
C SER A 135 19.26 4.91 3.40
N GLY A 136 18.45 4.58 2.40
CA GLY A 136 17.27 5.37 2.02
C GLY A 136 16.03 5.11 2.89
N PRO A 137 14.93 5.86 2.67
CA PRO A 137 13.70 5.78 3.44
C PRO A 137 12.81 4.58 3.08
N GLN A 138 13.34 3.36 3.18
CA GLN A 138 12.59 2.13 2.84
C GLN A 138 11.35 1.96 3.72
N HIS A 139 10.20 1.75 3.09
CA HIS A 139 8.89 1.54 3.72
C HIS A 139 8.38 2.68 4.60
N VAL A 140 8.94 3.88 4.46
CA VAL A 140 8.41 5.06 5.15
C VAL A 140 7.05 5.42 4.54
N ALA A 141 6.04 5.64 5.38
CA ALA A 141 4.70 6.03 4.93
C ALA A 141 4.64 7.54 4.68
N VAL A 142 4.00 7.93 3.58
CA VAL A 142 3.78 9.33 3.19
C VAL A 142 2.31 9.57 2.84
N SER A 143 1.83 10.77 3.13
CA SER A 143 0.45 11.22 2.91
C SER A 143 0.40 12.37 1.90
N THR A 144 -0.75 12.57 1.26
CA THR A 144 -0.94 13.72 0.36
C THR A 144 -0.65 15.03 1.08
N GLY A 145 0.19 15.86 0.47
CA GLY A 145 0.64 17.13 1.01
C GLY A 145 1.99 17.06 1.74
N ASP A 146 2.49 15.87 2.06
CA ASP A 146 3.83 15.71 2.61
C ASP A 146 4.87 16.20 1.60
N GLU A 147 5.95 16.78 2.12
CA GLU A 147 7.08 17.24 1.32
C GLU A 147 8.29 16.32 1.56
N ILE A 148 8.85 15.83 0.47
CA ILE A 148 10.14 15.13 0.45
C ILE A 148 11.14 16.09 -0.17
N THR A 149 12.21 16.42 0.54
CA THR A 149 13.20 17.41 0.05
C THR A 149 14.54 16.76 -0.21
N TRP A 150 15.19 17.16 -1.29
CA TRP A 150 16.55 16.76 -1.63
C TRP A 150 17.44 17.99 -1.65
N SER A 151 18.60 17.87 -1.00
CA SER A 151 19.66 18.87 -1.01
C SER A 151 21.00 18.20 -1.26
N SER A 152 21.76 18.70 -2.23
CA SER A 152 23.18 18.37 -2.37
C SER A 152 24.08 19.57 -2.10
N ASP A 153 25.30 19.32 -1.66
CA ASP A 153 26.26 20.34 -1.33
C ASP A 153 27.12 20.74 -2.56
N GLY A 154 28.27 21.41 -2.32
CA GLY A 154 29.13 21.93 -3.39
C GLY A 154 30.22 20.99 -3.90
N PHE A 155 30.35 19.79 -3.32
CA PHE A 155 31.38 18.81 -3.65
C PHE A 155 30.88 17.81 -4.72
N ASP A 156 31.82 17.20 -5.44
CA ASP A 156 31.53 16.18 -6.45
C ASP A 156 31.91 14.81 -5.88
N ASP A 157 30.92 14.05 -5.44
CA ASP A 157 31.17 12.75 -4.80
C ASP A 157 30.99 11.55 -5.75
N ASN A 158 30.56 11.80 -7.00
CA ASN A 158 30.34 10.80 -8.05
C ASN A 158 29.37 9.66 -7.67
N ASN A 159 28.53 9.85 -6.63
CA ASN A 159 27.49 8.92 -6.26
C ASN A 159 26.39 8.84 -7.33
N ALA A 160 25.75 7.68 -7.45
CA ALA A 160 24.74 7.43 -8.47
C ALA A 160 23.39 8.13 -8.20
N GLY A 161 23.18 8.62 -6.98
CA GLY A 161 21.93 9.24 -6.55
C GLY A 161 20.86 8.24 -6.10
N PHE A 162 19.60 8.64 -6.22
CA PHE A 162 18.48 7.82 -5.75
C PHE A 162 17.34 7.72 -6.77
N GLU A 163 16.61 6.62 -6.70
CA GLU A 163 15.31 6.42 -7.32
C GLU A 163 14.38 5.75 -6.31
N ILE A 164 13.23 6.38 -6.05
CA ILE A 164 12.26 5.96 -5.05
C ILE A 164 10.85 6.04 -5.65
N CYS A 165 10.04 5.02 -5.42
CA CYS A 165 8.65 4.98 -5.87
C CYS A 165 7.69 5.09 -4.69
N ILE A 166 6.55 5.75 -4.90
CA ILE A 166 5.42 5.72 -3.96
C ILE A 166 4.42 4.67 -4.45
N GLY A 167 3.91 3.83 -3.57
CA GLY A 167 2.84 2.93 -3.92
C GLY A 167 2.08 2.36 -2.73
N ASP A 168 1.02 1.63 -3.04
CA ASP A 168 0.25 0.91 -2.03
C ASP A 168 1.05 -0.33 -1.60
N PRO A 169 1.24 -0.57 -0.28
CA PRO A 169 2.06 -1.69 0.19
C PRO A 169 1.43 -3.03 -0.20
N CYS A 170 2.27 -4.01 -0.53
CA CYS A 170 1.79 -5.34 -0.85
C CYS A 170 1.27 -6.09 0.38
N VAL A 171 0.23 -6.89 0.17
CA VAL A 171 -0.44 -7.72 1.16
C VAL A 171 -0.50 -9.15 0.65
N ALA A 172 -0.11 -10.09 1.51
CA ALA A 172 -0.14 -11.51 1.16
C ALA A 172 -1.58 -11.99 0.97
N SER A 173 -1.81 -12.72 -0.10
CA SER A 173 -3.09 -13.35 -0.44
C SER A 173 -2.92 -14.87 -0.59
N SER A 174 -4.01 -15.58 -0.31
CA SER A 174 -4.14 -17.03 -0.57
C SER A 174 -4.90 -17.33 -1.86
N VAL A 175 -5.33 -16.31 -2.61
CA VAL A 175 -6.00 -16.46 -3.90
C VAL A 175 -4.95 -16.55 -5.00
N SER A 176 -4.91 -17.66 -5.72
CA SER A 176 -3.86 -17.94 -6.71
C SER A 176 -3.87 -17.04 -7.95
N SER A 177 -4.93 -16.25 -8.15
CA SER A 177 -5.01 -15.26 -9.24
C SER A 177 -4.44 -13.89 -8.87
N ASP A 178 -4.10 -13.66 -7.60
CA ASP A 178 -3.64 -12.36 -7.12
C ASP A 178 -2.17 -12.18 -7.50
N ASP A 179 -1.91 -11.23 -8.38
CA ASP A 179 -0.61 -11.02 -9.03
C ASP A 179 0.14 -9.78 -8.52
N GLY A 180 -0.42 -9.07 -7.53
CA GLY A 180 0.18 -7.89 -6.93
C GLY A 180 -0.13 -6.58 -7.64
N SER A 181 -0.84 -6.58 -8.77
CA SER A 181 -1.16 -5.35 -9.53
C SER A 181 -1.99 -4.34 -8.73
N ASP A 182 -2.74 -4.82 -7.75
CA ASP A 182 -3.62 -4.07 -6.85
C ASP A 182 -3.13 -4.08 -5.39
N GLY A 183 -1.90 -4.55 -5.17
CA GLY A 183 -1.33 -4.74 -3.84
C GLY A 183 -1.64 -6.08 -3.21
N TYR A 184 -2.55 -6.91 -3.74
CA TYR A 184 -2.75 -8.27 -3.25
C TYR A 184 -1.87 -9.24 -4.04
N TYR A 185 -0.96 -9.94 -3.36
CA TYR A 185 0.00 -10.85 -3.99
C TYR A 185 -0.11 -12.27 -3.45
N TYR A 186 -0.27 -13.26 -4.32
CA TYR A 186 -0.33 -14.66 -3.91
C TYR A 186 1.00 -15.10 -3.28
N CYS A 187 0.99 -15.23 -1.95
CA CYS A 187 2.16 -15.55 -1.14
C CYS A 187 1.71 -16.40 0.05
N VAL A 188 1.99 -17.70 -0.02
CA VAL A 188 1.43 -18.70 0.91
C VAL A 188 2.52 -19.40 1.72
N ASN A 189 2.13 -20.36 2.56
CA ASN A 189 3.06 -21.20 3.33
C ASN A 189 4.07 -20.40 4.17
N ARG A 190 3.60 -19.32 4.80
CA ARG A 190 4.39 -18.39 5.62
C ARG A 190 5.45 -17.61 4.84
N GLY A 191 5.27 -17.45 3.53
CA GLY A 191 6.03 -16.48 2.76
C GLY A 191 5.84 -15.06 3.30
N GLN A 192 6.91 -14.27 3.28
CA GLN A 192 6.89 -12.86 3.62
C GLN A 192 6.73 -12.04 2.35
N VAL A 193 5.63 -11.29 2.24
CA VAL A 193 5.39 -10.36 1.13
C VAL A 193 6.18 -9.07 1.35
N ASP A 194 6.63 -8.45 0.26
CA ASP A 194 7.32 -7.16 0.29
C ASP A 194 7.06 -6.31 -0.97
N GLY A 195 7.38 -5.02 -0.89
CA GLY A 195 7.27 -4.05 -1.98
C GLY A 195 5.91 -3.35 -2.10
N ILE A 196 5.66 -2.73 -3.25
CA ILE A 196 4.44 -1.98 -3.58
C ILE A 196 3.66 -2.59 -4.74
N ALA A 197 2.39 -2.20 -4.89
CA ALA A 197 1.51 -2.67 -5.95
C ALA A 197 2.18 -2.58 -7.33
N GLY A 198 2.19 -3.70 -8.07
CA GLY A 198 2.86 -3.85 -9.36
C GLY A 198 4.33 -4.32 -9.29
N SER A 199 4.94 -4.36 -8.10
CA SER A 199 6.31 -4.86 -7.88
C SER A 199 6.42 -5.77 -6.64
N CYS A 200 5.31 -6.38 -6.22
CA CYS A 200 5.28 -7.26 -5.06
C CYS A 200 6.25 -8.45 -5.20
N THR A 201 6.87 -8.84 -4.09
CA THR A 201 7.70 -10.04 -4.00
C THR A 201 7.25 -10.92 -2.83
N CYS A 202 7.66 -12.19 -2.83
CA CYS A 202 7.38 -13.13 -1.74
C CYS A 202 8.65 -13.94 -1.42
N THR A 203 9.12 -13.81 -0.18
CA THR A 203 10.30 -14.50 0.34
C THR A 203 9.89 -15.74 1.11
N CYS A 204 10.36 -16.91 0.69
CA CYS A 204 9.99 -18.19 1.32
C CYS A 204 10.82 -18.51 2.56
N PRO A 205 10.22 -19.16 3.58
CA PRO A 205 10.96 -19.61 4.75
C PRO A 205 12.11 -20.55 4.38
N SER A 206 13.33 -20.19 4.76
CA SER A 206 14.51 -21.03 4.51
C SER A 206 14.43 -22.37 5.27
N GLY A 207 14.93 -23.45 4.67
CA GLY A 207 14.99 -24.77 5.30
C GLY A 207 13.66 -25.51 5.47
N SER A 208 12.57 -24.99 4.89
CA SER A 208 11.23 -25.57 5.01
C SER A 208 10.85 -26.53 3.89
N GLY A 209 11.72 -26.71 2.88
CA GLY A 209 11.38 -27.42 1.65
C GLY A 209 10.29 -26.71 0.84
N ILE A 210 10.02 -25.43 1.09
CA ILE A 210 9.07 -24.60 0.34
C ILE A 210 9.84 -23.66 -0.57
N GLY A 211 9.35 -23.47 -1.79
CA GLY A 211 9.98 -22.59 -2.78
C GLY A 211 9.03 -22.11 -3.87
N GLY A 212 9.65 -21.58 -4.94
CA GLY A 212 8.97 -20.89 -6.01
C GLY A 212 8.65 -19.42 -5.68
N PRO A 213 8.22 -18.63 -6.66
CA PRO A 213 8.01 -17.18 -6.52
C PRO A 213 6.90 -16.79 -5.52
N ASN A 214 6.03 -17.75 -5.16
CA ASN A 214 4.84 -17.54 -4.34
C ASN A 214 4.83 -18.47 -3.10
N CYS A 215 5.94 -19.17 -2.85
CA CYS A 215 6.08 -20.18 -1.80
C CYS A 215 5.02 -21.30 -1.87
N ALA A 216 4.53 -21.59 -3.07
CA ALA A 216 3.48 -22.57 -3.31
C ALA A 216 4.02 -23.95 -3.74
N SER A 217 5.33 -24.05 -4.02
CA SER A 217 5.97 -25.29 -4.43
C SER A 217 6.69 -25.94 -3.26
N CYS A 218 6.69 -27.28 -3.24
CA CYS A 218 7.58 -28.05 -2.37
C CYS A 218 8.83 -28.43 -3.16
N ALA A 219 10.00 -28.33 -2.54
CA ALA A 219 11.30 -28.80 -3.01
C ALA A 219 11.57 -30.23 -2.52
#